data_AF-A0A1Z9IZR9-F1
#
_entry.id   AF-A0A1Z9IZR9-F1
#
_cell.length_a   1.000
_cell.length_b   1.000
_cell.length_c   1.000
_cell.angle_alpha   90.00
_cell.angle_beta   90.00
_cell.angle_gamma   90.00
#
_symmetry.space_group_name_H-M   'P 1'
#
loop_
_entity.id
_entity.type
_entity.pdbx_description
1 polymer ?
#
loop_
_entity_poly.entity_id
_entity_poly.type
_entity_poly.pdbx_seq_one_letter_code
_entity_poly.pdbx_strand_id
1 'polypeptide(L)'
;MADHAIMNHRDCEPSDVIFTDSRGYKLTHYCLAERLMQVEYHKIQQEAEGSHTSTVLVDFLETGFRGYHNFSTKELIDEFDSDTEAEFYGLWHDDSLPWDVNEEDPLYSDEQDQRNT
;
A
#
# COMPACT_ATOMS: atom_id res chain seq x y z
N MET A 1 27.66 19.03 3.22
CA MET A 1 26.55 18.44 2.45
C MET A 1 25.54 17.99 3.47
N ALA A 2 24.32 18.51 3.45
CA ALA A 2 23.31 18.07 4.41
C ALA A 2 22.99 16.61 4.11
N ASP A 3 22.96 15.79 5.15
CA ASP A 3 22.63 14.38 5.08
C ASP A 3 21.13 14.27 4.76
N HIS A 4 20.79 14.27 3.47
CA HIS A 4 19.42 14.14 2.97
C HIS A 4 19.00 12.66 2.85
N ALA A 5 19.58 11.76 3.65
CA ALA A 5 19.12 10.39 3.69
C ALA A 5 17.67 10.38 4.21
N ILE A 6 16.75 9.86 3.39
CA ILE A 6 15.42 9.50 3.86
C ILE A 6 15.64 8.48 4.99
N MET A 7 15.30 8.87 6.22
CA MET A 7 15.45 7.97 7.36
C MET A 7 14.46 6.82 7.20
N ASN A 8 14.98 5.60 7.26
CA ASN A 8 14.16 4.40 7.37
C ASN A 8 13.77 4.23 8.84
N HIS A 9 12.47 4.31 9.17
CA HIS A 9 11.99 4.07 10.54
C HIS A 9 11.30 2.72 10.70
N ARG A 10 11.49 1.79 9.76
CA ARG A 10 10.99 0.42 9.93
C ARG A 10 11.58 -0.17 11.21
N ASP A 11 10.69 -0.65 12.08
CA ASP A 11 10.97 -1.09 13.45
C ASP A 11 10.58 -2.56 13.69
N CYS A 12 10.52 -3.35 12.61
CA CYS A 12 10.21 -4.78 12.61
C CYS A 12 11.13 -5.55 11.64
N GLU A 13 11.23 -6.86 11.85
CA GLU A 13 11.91 -7.76 10.91
C GLU A 13 11.05 -7.99 9.66
N PRO A 14 11.64 -8.25 8.48
CA PRO A 14 10.87 -8.43 7.23
C PRO A 14 9.77 -9.50 7.31
N SER A 15 10.00 -10.56 8.08
CA SER A 15 9.06 -11.68 8.23
C SER A 15 8.02 -11.47 9.35
N ASP A 16 8.10 -10.38 10.11
CA ASP A 16 7.17 -10.13 11.20
C ASP A 16 5.79 -9.80 10.64
N VAL A 17 4.77 -10.50 11.16
CA VAL A 17 3.38 -10.12 10.95
C VAL A 17 3.07 -8.94 11.85
N ILE A 18 2.77 -7.79 11.26
CA ILE A 18 2.51 -6.56 11.99
C ILE A 18 1.02 -6.22 12.08
N PHE A 19 0.21 -6.76 11.16
CA PHE A 19 -1.21 -6.45 11.07
C PHE A 19 -2.01 -7.70 10.65
N THR A 20 -3.25 -7.79 11.13
CA THR A 20 -4.22 -8.76 10.65
C THR A 20 -5.44 -7.99 10.18
N ASP A 21 -5.75 -8.11 8.90
CA ASP A 21 -6.81 -7.33 8.27
C ASP A 21 -8.22 -7.86 8.60
N SER A 22 -9.25 -7.15 8.16
CA SER A 22 -10.64 -7.48 8.43
C SER A 22 -11.08 -8.84 7.87
N ARG A 23 -10.36 -9.37 6.86
CA ARG A 23 -10.58 -10.70 6.28
C ARG A 23 -9.75 -11.80 6.95
N GLY A 24 -8.90 -11.44 7.90
CA GLY A 24 -8.08 -12.37 8.69
C GLY A 24 -6.72 -12.68 8.07
N TYR A 25 -6.32 -12.00 7.00
CA TYR A 25 -4.99 -12.19 6.42
C TYR A 25 -3.92 -11.53 7.29
N LYS A 26 -2.80 -12.22 7.45
CA LYS A 26 -1.66 -11.78 8.25
C LYS A 26 -0.67 -11.07 7.35
N LEU A 27 -0.45 -9.78 7.58
CA LEU A 27 0.35 -8.93 6.72
C LEU A 27 1.67 -8.58 7.37
N THR A 28 2.74 -8.75 6.59
CA THR A 28 4.06 -8.19 6.92
C THR A 28 4.07 -6.70 6.63
N HIS A 29 5.12 -6.01 7.11
CA HIS A 29 5.34 -4.60 6.80
C HIS A 29 5.36 -4.33 5.29
N TYR A 30 6.04 -5.20 4.55
CA TYR A 30 6.14 -5.10 3.10
C TYR A 30 4.77 -5.22 2.42
N CYS A 31 3.97 -6.24 2.78
CA CYS A 31 2.65 -6.45 2.18
C CYS A 31 1.74 -5.24 2.45
N LEU A 32 1.70 -4.76 3.69
CA LEU A 32 0.86 -3.62 4.06
C LEU A 32 1.28 -2.34 3.31
N ALA A 33 2.58 -2.11 3.16
CA ALA A 33 3.11 -0.97 2.40
C ALA A 33 2.79 -1.06 0.90
N GLU A 34 2.88 -2.25 0.28
CA GLU A 34 2.50 -2.45 -1.12
C GLU A 34 1.01 -2.16 -1.35
N ARG A 35 0.13 -2.68 -0.48
CA ARG A 35 -1.32 -2.43 -0.57
C ARG A 35 -1.66 -0.93 -0.48
N LEU A 36 -1.01 -0.20 0.44
CA LEU A 36 -1.15 1.26 0.56
C LEU A 36 -0.67 1.98 -0.71
N MET A 37 0.49 1.60 -1.25
CA MET A 37 1.00 2.19 -2.49
C MET A 37 0.04 1.97 -3.66
N GLN A 38 -0.58 0.79 -3.77
CA GLN A 38 -1.53 0.49 -4.83
C GLN A 38 -2.78 1.40 -4.75
N VAL A 39 -3.32 1.60 -3.55
CA VAL A 39 -4.47 2.50 -3.32
C VAL A 39 -4.11 3.94 -3.68
N GLU A 40 -3.01 4.47 -3.15
CA GLU A 40 -2.64 5.86 -3.40
C GLU A 40 -2.26 6.13 -4.85
N TYR A 41 -1.58 5.18 -5.51
CA TYR A 41 -1.28 5.30 -6.93
C TYR A 41 -2.56 5.26 -7.78
N HIS A 42 -3.54 4.42 -7.42
CA HIS A 42 -4.84 4.40 -8.10
C HIS A 42 -5.54 5.77 -8.01
N LYS A 43 -5.55 6.41 -6.83
CA LYS A 43 -6.10 7.77 -6.65
C LYS A 43 -5.38 8.79 -7.53
N ILE A 44 -4.05 8.74 -7.59
CA ILE A 44 -3.24 9.62 -8.45
C ILE A 44 -3.63 9.42 -9.92
N GLN A 45 -3.76 8.18 -10.39
CA GLN A 45 -4.17 7.90 -11.77
C GLN A 45 -5.58 8.45 -12.06
N GLN A 46 -6.54 8.20 -11.18
CA GLN A 46 -7.91 8.66 -11.33
C GLN A 46 -8.01 10.18 -11.45
N GLU A 47 -7.32 10.93 -10.59
CA GLU A 47 -7.30 12.40 -10.63
C GLU A 47 -6.61 12.92 -11.90
N ALA A 48 -5.49 12.29 -12.29
CA ALA A 48 -4.70 12.68 -13.44
C ALA A 48 -5.43 12.47 -14.77
N GLU A 49 -6.20 11.38 -14.91
CA GLU A 49 -7.01 11.13 -16.12
C GLU A 49 -8.09 12.20 -16.33
N GLY A 50 -8.69 12.69 -15.24
CA GLY A 50 -9.76 13.70 -15.31
C GLY A 50 -9.26 15.13 -15.51
N SER A 51 -8.07 15.47 -14.99
CA SER A 51 -7.65 16.87 -14.86
C SER A 51 -6.20 17.19 -15.28
N HIS A 52 -5.41 16.18 -15.67
CA HIS A 52 -3.94 16.28 -15.84
C HIS A 52 -3.20 16.77 -14.59
N THR A 53 -3.86 16.75 -13.43
CA THR A 53 -3.32 17.13 -12.13
C THR A 53 -3.71 16.08 -11.09
N SER A 54 -2.92 15.93 -10.05
CA SER A 54 -3.31 15.12 -8.88
C SER A 54 -2.98 15.88 -7.62
N THR A 55 -4.00 16.15 -6.83
CA THR A 55 -3.87 16.73 -5.49
C THR A 55 -3.14 15.79 -4.55
N VAL A 56 -3.41 14.48 -4.65
CA VAL A 56 -2.70 13.45 -3.87
C VAL A 56 -1.18 13.50 -4.14
N LEU A 57 -0.79 13.51 -5.41
CA LEU A 57 0.63 13.60 -5.77
C LEU A 57 1.25 14.92 -5.33
N VAL A 58 0.53 16.04 -5.46
CA VAL A 58 1.02 17.35 -5.00
C VAL A 58 1.25 17.34 -3.50
N ASP A 59 0.34 16.81 -2.71
CA ASP A 59 0.45 16.73 -1.25
C ASP A 59 1.65 15.88 -0.81
N PHE A 60 1.90 14.75 -1.48
CA PHE A 60 3.10 13.94 -1.24
C PHE A 60 4.40 14.69 -1.50
N LEU A 61 4.45 15.50 -2.57
CA LEU A 61 5.63 16.28 -2.94
C LEU A 61 5.81 17.51 -2.03
N GLU A 62 4.74 18.13 -1.58
CA GLU A 62 4.78 19.32 -0.71
C GLU A 62 5.18 18.98 0.72
N THR A 63 4.64 17.89 1.28
CA THR A 63 4.84 17.53 2.68
C THR A 63 6.10 16.71 2.94
N GLY A 64 6.74 16.19 1.89
CA GLY A 64 7.94 15.37 1.99
C GLY A 64 7.64 13.91 2.32
N PHE A 65 6.78 13.27 1.53
CA PHE A 65 6.43 11.86 1.68
C PHE A 65 7.67 10.97 1.60
N ARG A 66 7.90 10.17 2.65
CA ARG A 66 9.08 9.30 2.78
C ARG A 66 8.92 7.91 2.16
N GLY A 67 7.72 7.56 1.70
CA GLY A 67 7.40 6.23 1.19
C GLY A 67 6.99 5.25 2.28
N TYR A 68 5.92 4.48 2.03
CA TYR A 68 5.34 3.54 2.99
C TYR A 68 6.33 2.47 3.48
N HIS A 69 7.26 2.02 2.63
CA HIS A 69 8.33 1.08 3.03
C HIS A 69 9.30 1.63 4.09
N ASN A 70 9.35 2.95 4.28
CA ASN A 70 10.17 3.58 5.30
C ASN A 70 9.38 3.89 6.59
N PHE A 71 8.07 3.61 6.64
CA PHE A 71 7.20 3.89 7.81
C PHE A 71 7.54 2.96 8.98
N SER A 72 7.36 3.42 10.21
CA SER A 72 7.29 2.52 11.37
C SER A 72 6.03 1.68 11.31
N THR A 73 6.01 0.57 12.04
CA THR A 73 4.86 -0.34 12.11
C THR A 73 3.59 0.40 12.52
N LYS A 74 3.68 1.29 13.51
CA LYS A 74 2.53 2.09 13.96
C LYS A 74 2.02 3.03 12.88
N GLU A 75 2.91 3.81 12.26
CA GLU A 75 2.53 4.74 11.19
C GLU A 75 1.84 3.98 10.05
N LEU A 76 2.38 2.84 9.65
CA LEU A 76 1.82 2.05 8.54
C LEU A 76 0.43 1.48 8.86
N ILE A 77 0.21 1.01 10.09
CA ILE A 77 -1.10 0.51 10.54
C ILE A 77 -2.11 1.66 10.66
N ASP A 78 -1.68 2.83 11.13
CA ASP A 78 -2.56 4.00 11.25
C ASP A 78 -3.02 4.49 9.85
N GLU A 79 -2.19 4.37 8.82
CA GLU A 79 -2.54 4.71 7.42
C GLU A 79 -3.45 3.65 6.76
N PHE A 80 -3.31 2.37 7.11
CA PHE A 80 -4.17 1.30 6.59
C PHE A 80 -5.46 1.17 7.42
N ASP A 81 -6.23 2.26 7.43
CA ASP A 81 -7.52 2.34 8.12
C ASP A 81 -8.63 1.55 7.38
N SER A 82 -9.84 1.53 7.97
CA SER A 82 -10.95 0.75 7.41
C SER A 82 -11.39 1.20 6.02
N ASP A 83 -11.25 2.50 5.71
CA ASP A 83 -11.67 3.06 4.44
C ASP A 83 -10.66 2.70 3.35
N THR A 84 -9.37 2.82 3.67
CA THR A 84 -8.25 2.43 2.81
C THR A 84 -8.23 0.92 2.55
N GLU A 85 -8.49 0.11 3.58
CA GLU A 85 -8.62 -1.34 3.44
C GLU A 85 -9.81 -1.70 2.53
N ALA A 86 -10.96 -1.05 2.70
CA ALA A 86 -12.13 -1.27 1.86
C ALA A 86 -11.86 -0.88 0.40
N GLU A 87 -11.16 0.23 0.17
CA GLU A 87 -10.76 0.68 -1.16
C GLU A 87 -9.82 -0.32 -1.83
N PHE A 88 -8.77 -0.78 -1.12
CA PHE A 88 -7.88 -1.83 -1.62
C PHE A 88 -8.65 -3.07 -2.06
N TYR A 89 -9.57 -3.55 -1.22
CA TYR A 89 -10.37 -4.74 -1.54
C TYR A 89 -11.36 -4.53 -2.68
N GLY A 90 -11.87 -3.31 -2.86
CA GLY A 90 -12.67 -2.94 -4.02
C GLY A 90 -11.85 -3.03 -5.30
N LEU A 91 -10.65 -2.42 -5.31
CA LEU A 91 -9.73 -2.45 -6.44
C LEU A 91 -9.28 -3.87 -6.79
N TRP A 92 -9.00 -4.68 -5.78
CA TRP A 92 -8.62 -6.08 -5.95
C TRP A 92 -9.77 -6.91 -6.55
N HIS A 93 -11.00 -6.73 -6.03
CA HIS A 93 -12.17 -7.45 -6.53
C HIS A 93 -12.51 -7.09 -7.99
N ASP A 94 -12.29 -5.83 -8.36
CA ASP A 94 -12.63 -5.31 -9.69
C ASP A 94 -11.49 -5.47 -10.72
N ASP A 95 -10.39 -6.14 -10.35
CA ASP A 95 -9.18 -6.31 -11.17
C ASP A 95 -8.62 -4.95 -11.67
N SER A 96 -8.72 -3.92 -10.81
CA SER A 96 -8.32 -2.54 -11.11
C SER A 96 -7.16 -2.06 -10.25
N LEU A 97 -6.44 -2.98 -9.61
CA LEU A 97 -5.16 -2.67 -8.98
C LEU A 97 -4.16 -2.22 -10.05
N PRO A 98 -3.34 -1.18 -9.79
CA PRO A 98 -2.39 -0.70 -10.79
C PRO A 98 -1.28 -1.70 -11.16
N TRP A 99 -0.99 -2.65 -10.28
CA TRP A 99 -0.11 -3.80 -10.49
C TRP A 99 -0.60 -4.99 -9.65
N ASP A 100 -0.18 -6.22 -10.01
CA ASP A 100 -0.54 -7.44 -9.27
C ASP A 100 -0.04 -7.39 -7.82
N VAL A 101 -0.75 -8.08 -6.91
CA VAL A 101 -0.29 -8.24 -5.53
C VAL A 101 1.05 -8.99 -5.48
N ASN A 102 1.87 -8.68 -4.47
CA ASN A 102 3.17 -9.31 -4.32
C ASN A 102 3.04 -10.82 -4.03
N GLU A 103 4.01 -11.63 -4.45
CA GLU A 103 4.05 -13.08 -4.21
C GLU A 103 4.07 -13.49 -2.73
N GLU A 104 4.53 -12.60 -1.84
CA GLU A 104 4.49 -12.78 -0.39
C GLU A 104 3.15 -12.36 0.24
N ASP A 105 2.27 -11.68 -0.52
CA ASP A 105 0.94 -11.31 -0.05
C ASP A 105 0.05 -12.57 0.03
N PRO A 106 -0.66 -12.80 1.14
CA PRO A 106 -1.58 -13.93 1.27
C PRO A 106 -2.63 -14.03 0.14
N LEU A 107 -3.02 -12.92 -0.47
CA LEU A 107 -3.96 -12.88 -1.58
C LEU A 107 -3.39 -13.45 -2.88
N TYR A 108 -2.06 -13.51 -3.03
CA TYR A 108 -1.44 -14.07 -4.24
C TYR A 108 -1.84 -15.53 -4.44
N SER A 109 -1.90 -16.30 -3.37
CA SER A 109 -2.35 -17.71 -3.43
C SER A 109 -3.81 -17.80 -3.88
N ASP A 110 -4.66 -16.91 -3.37
CA ASP A 110 -6.08 -16.88 -3.72
C ASP A 110 -6.31 -16.46 -5.19
N GLU A 111 -5.48 -15.57 -5.73
CA GLU A 111 -5.51 -15.22 -7.15
C GLU A 111 -5.11 -16.40 -8.05
N GLN A 112 -4.06 -17.14 -7.68
CA GLN A 112 -3.62 -18.31 -8.43
C GLN A 112 -4.68 -19.43 -8.43
N ASP A 113 -5.34 -19.67 -7.31
CA ASP A 113 -6.41 -20.66 -7.21
C ASP A 113 -7.62 -20.29 -8.07
N GLN A 114 -8.01 -19.01 -8.09
CA GLN A 114 -9.10 -18.51 -8.93
C GLN A 114 -8.78 -18.57 -10.43
N ARG A 115 -7.53 -18.27 -10.84
CA ARG A 115 -7.10 -18.33 -12.25
C ARG A 115 -7.01 -19.77 -12.80
N ASN A 116 -6.89 -20.78 -11.91
CA ASN A 116 -6.73 -22.19 -12.27
C ASN A 116 -8.03 -23.02 -12.23
N THR A 117 -9.19 -22.40 -11.96
CA THR A 117 -10.50 -23.06 -11.86
C THR A 117 -11.40 -22.72 -13.05
#